data_AF-A0A5K0W8P6-F1
#
_entry.id   AF-A0A5K0W8P6-F1
#
_cell.length_a   1.000
_cell.length_b   1.000
_cell.length_c   1.000
_cell.angle_alpha   90.00
_cell.angle_beta   90.00
_cell.angle_gamma   90.00
#
_symmetry.space_group_name_H-M   'P 1'
#
loop_
_entity.id
_entity.type
_entity.pdbx_description
1 polymer ?
#
loop_
_entity_poly.entity_id
_entity_poly.type
_entity_poly.pdbx_seq_one_letter_code
_entity_poly.pdbx_strand_id
1 'polypeptide(L)' 'PDVVAPGVNILASVIPTNMTGQVPAGKKASMFAIKSGTSMACPHVTGAAASIKAAHPHWTSSMIKSALMTT' A
#
# COMPACT_ATOMS: atom_id res chain seq x y z
N PRO A 1 -3.84 -16.93 -0.24
CA PRO A 1 -3.62 -15.63 0.44
C PRO A 1 -4.48 -15.60 1.71
N ASP A 2 -4.01 -14.97 2.79
CA ASP A 2 -4.76 -14.91 4.05
C ASP A 2 -5.85 -13.83 4.04
N VAL A 3 -5.59 -12.68 3.40
CA VAL A 3 -6.52 -11.55 3.22
C VAL A 3 -6.31 -10.91 1.86
N VAL A 4 -7.31 -10.18 1.36
CA VAL A 4 -7.25 -9.41 0.12
C VAL A 4 -7.39 -7.92 0.41
N ALA A 5 -6.70 -7.09 -0.37
CA ALA A 5 -6.73 -5.64 -0.24
C ALA A 5 -6.57 -4.95 -1.60
N PRO A 6 -6.91 -3.65 -1.73
CA PRO A 6 -6.81 -2.93 -3.00
C PRO A 6 -5.39 -2.92 -3.54
N GLY A 7 -5.21 -3.54 -4.72
CA GLY A 7 -3.91 -3.65 -5.38
C GLY A 7 -3.92 -3.21 -6.84
N VAL A 8 -5.02 -2.67 -7.36
CA VAL A 8 -5.14 -2.25 -8.76
C VAL A 8 -5.48 -0.77 -8.81
N ASN A 9 -4.81 -0.03 -9.69
CA ASN A 9 -4.98 1.40 -9.89
C ASN A 9 -4.83 2.21 -8.59
N ILE A 10 -3.81 1.89 -7.80
CA ILE A 10 -3.51 2.58 -6.55
C ILE A 10 -2.64 3.80 -6.84
N LEU A 11 -3.14 4.98 -6.50
CA LEU A 11 -2.39 6.24 -6.54
C LEU A 11 -1.49 6.33 -5.30
N ALA A 12 -0.18 6.39 -5.50
CA ALA A 12 0.79 6.51 -4.41
C ALA A 12 1.97 7.41 -4.81
N SER A 13 2.66 7.95 -3.81
CA SER A 13 3.85 8.79 -4.05
C SER A 13 4.99 7.98 -4.64
N VAL A 14 5.72 8.56 -5.59
CA VAL A 14 6.90 7.97 -6.22
C VAL A 14 8.01 9.02 -6.29
N ILE A 15 9.25 8.53 -6.31
CA ILE A 15 10.39 9.38 -6.63
C ILE A 15 10.20 9.84 -8.09
N PRO A 16 10.15 11.16 -8.37
CA PRO A 16 9.99 11.65 -9.73
C PRO A 16 11.24 11.25 -10.53
N THR A 17 11.09 10.27 -11.41
CA THR A 17 12.15 9.89 -12.33
C THR A 17 11.87 10.56 -13.67
N ASN A 18 12.90 11.21 -14.24
CA ASN A 18 12.85 11.70 -15.62
C ASN A 18 13.03 10.53 -16.61
N MET A 19 12.36 9.41 -16.37
CA MET A 19 12.35 8.30 -17.31
C MET A 19 11.65 8.76 -18.58
N THR A 20 12.37 8.70 -19.69
CA THR A 20 11.93 9.06 -21.04
C THR A 20 10.62 8.31 -21.37
N GLY A 21 9.58 9.07 -21.73
CA GLY A 21 8.28 8.54 -22.18
C GLY A 21 7.14 8.53 -21.14
N GLN A 22 7.41 8.74 -19.85
CA GLN A 22 6.35 8.81 -18.81
C GLN A 22 5.88 10.24 -18.51
N VAL A 23 6.63 11.23 -18.97
CA VAL A 23 6.36 12.66 -18.72
C VAL A 23 6.11 13.34 -20.07
N PRO A 24 4.95 13.98 -20.29
CA PRO A 24 4.70 14.76 -21.50
C PRO A 24 5.76 15.83 -21.70
N ALA A 25 6.17 16.07 -22.95
CA ALA A 25 7.14 17.10 -23.29
C ALA A 25 6.72 18.45 -22.69
N GLY A 26 7.63 19.10 -21.94
CA GLY A 26 7.36 20.38 -21.27
C GLY A 26 6.66 20.30 -19.91
N LYS A 27 6.36 19.10 -19.39
CA LYS A 27 5.83 18.92 -18.02
C LYS A 27 6.89 18.35 -17.07
N LYS A 28 6.72 18.61 -15.77
CA LYS A 28 7.53 17.99 -14.71
C LYS A 28 7.02 16.59 -14.40
N ALA A 29 7.92 15.69 -14.00
CA ALA A 29 7.55 14.37 -13.51
C ALA A 29 6.61 14.49 -12.29
N SER A 30 5.54 13.69 -12.28
CA SER A 30 4.60 13.65 -11.15
C SER A 30 5.27 13.03 -9.93
N MET A 31 4.99 13.58 -8.75
CA MET A 31 5.37 12.98 -7.45
C MET A 31 4.48 11.79 -7.08
N PHE A 32 3.45 11.50 -7.89
CA PHE A 32 2.52 10.40 -7.69
C PHE A 32 2.36 9.59 -8.97
N ALA A 33 2.19 8.28 -8.82
CA ALA A 33 1.89 7.38 -9.92
C ALA A 33 0.76 6.44 -9.52
N ILE A 34 -0.02 6.03 -10.53
CA ILE A 34 -1.02 4.97 -10.41
C ILE A 34 -0.33 3.66 -10.78
N LYS A 35 -0.30 2.69 -9.86
CA LYS A 35 0.33 1.38 -10.07
C LYS A 35 -0.59 0.25 -9.61
N SER A 36 -0.32 -0.95 -10.12
CA SER A 36 -1.05 -2.17 -9.81
C SER A 36 -0.09 -3.30 -9.47
N GLY A 37 -0.47 -4.15 -8.51
CA GLY A 37 0.29 -5.31 -8.07
C GLY A 37 -0.04 -5.71 -6.62
N THR A 38 0.34 -6.93 -6.24
CA THR A 38 0.28 -7.37 -4.83
C THR A 38 1.18 -6.54 -3.92
N SER A 39 2.23 -5.93 -4.48
CA SER A 39 3.08 -4.92 -3.83
C SER A 39 2.32 -3.64 -3.44
N MET A 40 1.21 -3.32 -4.13
CA MET A 40 0.32 -2.21 -3.77
C MET A 40 -0.76 -2.63 -2.77
N ALA A 41 -1.18 -3.90 -2.76
CA ALA A 41 -2.12 -4.44 -1.77
C ALA A 41 -1.49 -4.62 -0.38
N CYS A 42 -0.23 -5.09 -0.32
CA CYS A 42 0.51 -5.31 0.92
C CYS A 42 0.50 -4.11 1.90
N PRO A 43 0.86 -2.87 1.49
CA PRO A 43 0.89 -1.73 2.41
C PRO A 43 -0.48 -1.36 2.98
N HIS A 44 -1.59 -1.69 2.31
CA HIS A 44 -2.94 -1.49 2.87
C HIS A 44 -3.16 -2.40 4.09
N VAL A 45 -2.80 -3.69 3.97
CA VAL A 45 -2.90 -4.65 5.08
C VAL A 45 -1.92 -4.29 6.20
N THR A 46 -0.70 -3.84 5.85
CA THR A 46 0.28 -3.36 6.84
C THR A 46 -0.25 -2.16 7.62
N GLY A 47 -0.90 -1.21 6.96
CA GLY A 47 -1.54 -0.05 7.61
C GLY A 47 -2.61 -0.50 8.60
N ALA A 48 -3.52 -1.37 8.19
CA ALA A 48 -4.56 -1.92 9.07
C ALA A 48 -3.96 -2.68 10.27
N ALA A 49 -2.95 -3.52 10.04
CA ALA A 49 -2.25 -4.24 11.10
C ALA A 49 -1.56 -3.29 12.10
N ALA A 50 -0.94 -2.21 11.61
CA ALA A 50 -0.31 -1.19 12.43
C ALA A 50 -1.34 -0.43 13.29
N SER A 51 -2.51 -0.08 12.72
CA SER A 51 -3.61 0.54 13.48
C SER A 51 -4.11 -0.38 14.59
N ILE A 52 -4.29 -1.68 14.31
CA ILE A 52 -4.68 -2.67 15.34
C ILE A 52 -3.60 -2.77 16.42
N LYS A 53 -2.32 -2.81 16.05
CA LYS A 53 -1.21 -2.86 17.02
C LYS A 53 -1.13 -1.60 17.88
N ALA A 54 -1.44 -0.43 17.32
CA ALA A 54 -1.50 0.82 18.06
C ALA A 54 -2.65 0.83 19.08
N ALA A 55 -3.82 0.30 18.70
CA ALA A 55 -4.97 0.15 19.60
C ALA A 55 -4.78 -0.97 20.65
N HIS A 56 -4.01 -2.02 20.30
CA HIS A 56 -3.74 -3.16 21.16
C HIS A 56 -2.22 -3.46 21.26
N PRO A 57 -1.45 -2.66 22.02
CA PRO A 57 0.01 -2.76 22.07
C PRO A 57 0.54 -4.13 22.53
N HIS A 58 -0.23 -4.88 23.32
CA HIS A 58 0.16 -6.20 23.83
C HIS A 58 -0.22 -7.37 22.92
N TRP A 59 -1.00 -7.14 21.84
CA TRP A 59 -1.39 -8.23 20.93
C TRP A 59 -0.20 -8.77 20.16
N THR A 60 -0.17 -10.09 19.99
CA THR A 60 0.83 -10.78 19.18
C THR A 60 0.52 -10.62 17.69
N SER A 61 1.49 -10.95 16.83
CA SER A 61 1.28 -10.99 15.38
C SER A 61 0.18 -11.97 14.98
N SER A 62 0.06 -13.11 15.67
CA SER A 62 -1.00 -14.09 15.42
C SER A 62 -2.39 -13.56 15.79
N MET A 63 -2.51 -12.81 16.89
CA MET A 63 -3.78 -12.17 17.28
C MET A 63 -4.21 -11.12 16.25
N ILE A 64 -3.27 -10.30 15.76
CA ILE A 64 -3.56 -9.28 14.74
C ILE A 64 -3.95 -9.94 13.41
N LYS A 65 -3.23 -11.00 13.00
CA LYS A 65 -3.59 -11.78 11.81
C LYS A 65 -4.99 -12.39 11.95
N SER A 66 -5.29 -12.99 13.10
CA SER A 66 -6.61 -13.56 13.40
C SER A 66 -7.69 -12.50 13.26
N ALA A 67 -7.52 -11.33 13.90
CA ALA A 67 -8.48 -10.25 13.83
C ALA A 67 -8.75 -9.80 12.39
N LEU A 68 -7.70 -9.60 11.59
CA LEU A 68 -7.81 -9.21 10.17
C LEU A 68 -8.48 -10.27 9.29
N MET A 69 -8.37 -11.55 9.62
CA MET A 69 -8.96 -12.64 8.82
C MET A 69 -10.44 -12.89 9.16
N THR A 70 -10.86 -12.60 10.39
CA THR A 70 -12.22 -12.88 10.88
C THR A 70 -13.20 -11.72 10.71
N THR A 71 -12.75 -10.60 10.14
CA THR A 71 -13.54 -9.39 9.87
C THR A 71 -13.43 -9.01 8.40
#